data_AF-A0A1V2AUY9-F1
#
_entry.id   AF-A0A1V2AUY9-F1
#
_cell.length_a   1.000
_cell.length_b   1.000
_cell.length_c   1.000
_cell.angle_alpha   90.00
_cell.angle_beta   90.00
_cell.angle_gamma   90.00
#
_symmetry.space_group_name_H-M   'P 1'
#
loop_
_entity.id
_entity.type
_entity.pdbx_description
1 polymer ?
#
loop_
_entity_poly.entity_id
_entity_poly.type
_entity_poly.pdbx_seq_one_letter_code
_entity_poly.pdbx_strand_id
1 'polypeptide(L)'
;MQNKNVSRATVSLSQFGNTVGYSYRYDQLNRLKRMRQHPLTIGATLWDASTAGTAYQEDVTYDANGNIMTYNRNGSGANGKQAAMDKLIYGYNRDASGYLLNNQLAQVKDDISTTDYSTDVKSQSDNNYGYDKIGNLVKDVQAGISDITWTVEVCRKHLPRNSKKGVKKNELKPWKVKGWVIPASCSSEFVANMEN
;
A
#
# COMPACT_ATOMS: atom_id res chain seq x y z
N MET A 1 9.12 -21.47 13.08
CA MET A 1 9.19 -20.25 12.24
C MET A 1 9.06 -19.05 13.18
N GLN A 2 9.97 -18.09 13.13
CA GLN A 2 9.92 -16.89 13.96
C GLN A 2 9.13 -15.82 13.21
N ASN A 3 8.05 -15.31 13.82
CA ASN A 3 7.22 -14.28 13.23
C ASN A 3 7.98 -12.93 13.29
N LYS A 4 8.26 -12.32 12.13
CA LYS A 4 9.06 -11.08 12.02
C LYS A 4 8.25 -9.79 12.22
N ASN A 5 7.03 -9.87 12.74
CA ASN A 5 6.18 -8.70 12.93
C ASN A 5 6.66 -7.88 14.14
N VAL A 6 6.74 -6.56 13.96
CA VAL A 6 7.07 -5.63 15.03
C VAL A 6 5.80 -5.34 15.82
N SER A 7 5.71 -5.81 17.07
CA SER A 7 4.54 -5.52 17.91
C SER A 7 4.60 -4.13 18.55
N ARG A 8 5.82 -3.62 18.78
CA ARG A 8 6.09 -2.33 19.43
C ARG A 8 7.38 -1.73 18.90
N ALA A 9 7.39 -0.40 18.79
CA ALA A 9 8.59 0.39 18.53
C ALA A 9 8.65 1.56 19.50
N THR A 10 9.85 2.04 19.82
CA THR A 10 10.04 3.29 20.57
C THR A 10 11.04 4.11 19.80
N VAL A 11 10.65 5.34 19.48
CA VAL A 11 11.42 6.25 18.66
C VAL A 11 11.74 7.47 19.51
N SER A 12 13.02 7.82 19.54
CA SER A 12 13.53 8.99 20.24
C SER A 12 14.51 9.68 19.31
N LEU A 13 14.20 10.90 18.88
CA LEU A 13 15.12 11.74 18.14
C LEU A 13 15.37 13.00 18.95
N SER A 14 16.61 13.15 19.42
CA SER A 14 17.04 14.28 20.27
C SER A 14 16.76 15.65 19.66
N GLN A 15 16.66 15.75 18.34
CA GLN A 15 16.42 17.00 17.61
C GLN A 15 14.93 17.34 17.39
N PHE A 16 14.02 16.37 17.51
CA PHE A 16 12.60 16.52 17.10
C PHE A 16 11.58 16.36 18.24
N GLY A 17 12.04 16.24 19.49
CA GLY A 17 11.18 16.30 20.68
C GLY A 17 11.16 15.02 21.52
N ASN A 18 10.08 14.87 22.28
CA ASN A 18 9.91 13.79 23.28
C ASN A 18 9.89 12.41 22.63
N THR A 19 10.40 11.42 23.36
CA THR A 19 10.28 10.00 22.99
C THR A 19 8.81 9.61 22.78
N VAL A 20 8.54 8.80 21.77
CA VAL A 20 7.20 8.31 21.45
C VAL A 20 7.22 6.79 21.28
N GLY A 21 6.23 6.11 21.85
CA GLY A 21 5.99 4.69 21.64
C GLY A 21 5.00 4.45 20.51
N TYR A 22 5.15 3.34 19.80
CA TYR A 22 4.18 2.86 18.82
C TYR A 22 3.85 1.40 19.11
N SER A 23 2.57 1.05 19.06
CA SER A 23 2.14 -0.34 19.10
C SER A 23 1.38 -0.73 17.84
N TYR A 24 1.60 -1.97 17.40
CA TYR A 24 1.04 -2.51 16.18
C TYR A 24 0.27 -3.80 16.49
N ARG A 25 -0.88 -3.97 15.84
CA ARG A 25 -1.66 -5.21 15.90
C ARG A 25 -1.80 -5.77 14.51
N TYR A 26 -1.70 -7.10 14.41
CA TYR A 26 -1.83 -7.83 13.18
C TYR A 26 -2.94 -8.87 13.30
N ASP A 27 -3.49 -9.27 12.17
CA ASP A 27 -4.32 -10.47 12.10
C ASP A 27 -3.47 -11.75 12.01
N GLN A 28 -4.14 -12.90 11.91
CA GLN A 28 -3.49 -14.22 11.83
C GLN A 28 -2.66 -14.41 10.55
N LEU A 29 -2.90 -13.59 9.52
CA LEU A 29 -2.16 -13.60 8.25
C LEU A 29 -1.02 -12.57 8.25
N ASN A 30 -0.67 -12.03 9.43
CA ASN A 30 0.39 -11.03 9.59
C ASN A 30 0.12 -9.70 8.88
N ARG A 31 -1.14 -9.32 8.64
CA ARG A 31 -1.51 -8.02 8.06
C ARG A 31 -1.81 -7.01 9.15
N LEU A 32 -1.37 -5.76 8.96
CA LEU A 32 -1.55 -4.68 9.95
C LEU A 32 -3.04 -4.35 10.12
N LYS A 33 -3.54 -4.44 11.34
CA LYS A 33 -4.92 -4.08 11.70
C LYS A 33 -5.01 -2.74 12.38
N ARG A 34 -4.01 -2.40 13.21
CA ARG A 34 -4.00 -1.17 14.01
C ARG A 34 -2.59 -0.67 14.26
N MET A 35 -2.44 0.65 14.24
CA MET A 35 -1.33 1.36 14.87
C MET A 35 -1.86 2.31 15.94
N ARG A 36 -1.19 2.38 17.08
CA ARG A 36 -1.42 3.40 18.11
C ARG A 36 -0.13 4.11 18.46
N GLN A 37 -0.20 5.44 18.53
CA GLN A 37 0.86 6.25 19.11
C GLN A 37 0.66 6.33 20.63
N HIS A 38 1.76 6.28 21.35
CA HIS A 38 1.83 6.43 22.80
C HIS A 38 2.74 7.63 23.09
N PRO A 39 2.19 8.82 23.37
CA PRO A 39 2.99 9.95 23.82
C PRO A 39 3.60 9.65 25.20
N LEU A 40 4.89 9.94 25.37
CA LEU A 40 5.56 9.83 26.68
C LEU A 40 5.87 11.23 27.22
N THR A 41 5.73 11.37 28.54
CA THR A 41 6.23 12.53 29.27
C THR A 41 7.74 12.43 29.48
N ILE A 42 8.39 13.59 29.70
CA ILE A 42 9.83 13.62 30.02
C ILE A 42 10.07 12.81 31.30
N GLY A 43 11.04 11.88 31.23
CA GLY A 43 11.38 11.00 32.34
C GLY A 43 10.51 9.74 32.46
N ALA A 44 9.50 9.56 31.60
CA ALA A 44 8.75 8.31 31.56
C ALA A 44 9.66 7.13 31.16
N THR A 45 9.62 6.05 31.93
CA THR A 45 10.41 4.84 31.70
C THR A 45 9.58 3.70 31.12
N LEU A 46 8.25 3.82 31.10
CA LEU A 46 7.30 2.80 30.66
C LEU A 46 6.13 3.44 29.90
N TRP A 47 5.56 2.67 28.97
CA TRP A 47 4.30 2.98 28.30
C TRP A 47 3.55 1.67 27.99
N ASP A 48 2.23 1.72 28.02
CA ASP A 48 1.36 0.56 27.77
C ASP A 48 0.05 0.94 27.04
N ALA A 49 -0.89 0.01 26.95
CA ALA A 49 -2.17 0.23 26.28
C ALA A 49 -2.97 1.44 26.80
N SER A 50 -2.83 1.81 28.08
CA SER A 50 -3.52 2.96 28.69
C SER A 50 -3.00 4.31 28.20
N THR A 51 -1.76 4.35 27.70
CA THR A 51 -1.13 5.56 27.16
C THR A 51 -1.42 5.77 25.68
N ALA A 52 -2.24 4.92 25.05
CA ALA A 52 -2.57 5.05 23.64
C ALA A 52 -3.35 6.35 23.39
N GLY A 53 -2.79 7.23 22.59
CA GLY A 53 -3.46 8.45 22.10
C GLY A 53 -4.28 8.18 20.84
N THR A 54 -5.05 9.20 20.45
CA THR A 54 -5.82 9.21 19.19
C THR A 54 -5.06 9.88 18.04
N ALA A 55 -4.05 10.69 18.33
CA ALA A 55 -3.18 11.27 17.32
C ALA A 55 -2.48 10.16 16.53
N TYR A 56 -2.45 10.30 15.21
CA TYR A 56 -1.82 9.34 14.29
C TYR A 56 -2.32 7.90 14.44
N GLN A 57 -3.48 7.67 15.07
CA GLN A 57 -4.01 6.32 15.15
C GLN A 57 -4.39 5.83 13.75
N GLU A 58 -4.25 4.52 13.54
CA GLU A 58 -4.61 3.87 12.29
C GLU A 58 -5.45 2.62 12.54
N ASP A 59 -6.51 2.43 11.77
CA ASP A 59 -7.33 1.22 11.77
C ASP A 59 -7.59 0.76 10.34
N VAL A 60 -7.21 -0.49 10.04
CA VAL A 60 -7.31 -1.08 8.69
C VAL A 60 -8.17 -2.33 8.72
N THR A 61 -9.04 -2.48 7.73
CA THR A 61 -9.82 -3.70 7.51
C THR A 61 -9.51 -4.34 6.18
N TYR A 62 -9.70 -5.66 6.11
CA TYR A 62 -9.44 -6.45 4.91
C TYR A 62 -10.59 -7.41 4.67
N ASP A 63 -10.81 -7.75 3.41
CA ASP A 63 -11.59 -8.93 3.05
C ASP A 63 -10.77 -10.23 3.20
N ALA A 64 -11.41 -11.36 2.92
CA ALA A 64 -10.77 -12.68 2.99
C ALA A 64 -9.63 -12.85 1.97
N ASN A 65 -9.68 -12.13 0.84
CA ASN A 65 -8.65 -12.17 -0.21
C ASN A 65 -7.48 -11.22 0.09
N GLY A 66 -7.60 -10.36 1.11
CA GLY A 66 -6.58 -9.42 1.52
C GLY A 66 -6.65 -8.05 0.85
N ASN A 67 -7.75 -7.76 0.16
CA ASN A 67 -8.03 -6.41 -0.27
C ASN A 67 -8.35 -5.54 0.95
N ILE A 68 -7.80 -4.32 1.02
CA ILE A 68 -8.15 -3.35 2.06
C ILE A 68 -9.61 -2.96 1.84
N MET A 69 -10.43 -2.96 2.89
CA MET A 69 -11.83 -2.53 2.79
C MET A 69 -12.02 -1.11 3.32
N THR A 70 -11.40 -0.81 4.46
CA THR A 70 -11.41 0.52 5.08
C THR A 70 -10.05 0.87 5.65
N TYR A 71 -9.73 2.16 5.64
CA TYR A 71 -8.56 2.70 6.31
C TYR A 71 -8.89 4.03 6.97
N ASN A 72 -8.95 4.01 8.30
CA ASN A 72 -9.16 5.22 9.09
C ASN A 72 -7.83 5.67 9.65
N ARG A 73 -7.48 6.93 9.39
CA ARG A 73 -6.24 7.55 9.89
C ARG A 73 -6.58 8.85 10.58
N ASN A 74 -5.91 9.08 11.71
CA ASN A 74 -5.92 10.38 12.33
C ASN A 74 -4.64 11.15 11.96
N GLY A 75 -4.76 12.46 11.86
CA GLY A 75 -3.62 13.37 11.92
C GLY A 75 -3.19 13.61 13.36
N SER A 76 -2.42 14.68 13.58
CA SER A 76 -1.96 15.06 14.91
C SER A 76 -3.06 15.64 15.81
N GLY A 77 -4.12 16.22 15.20
CA GLY A 77 -5.09 17.06 15.91
C GLY A 77 -4.51 18.36 16.47
N ALA A 78 -3.27 18.70 16.10
CA ALA A 78 -2.60 19.91 16.56
C ALA A 78 -3.12 21.16 15.84
N ASN A 79 -2.89 22.33 16.41
CA ASN A 79 -3.22 23.64 15.82
C ASN A 79 -4.72 23.81 15.49
N GLY A 80 -5.59 23.18 16.27
CA GLY A 80 -7.04 23.25 16.09
C GLY A 80 -7.60 22.38 14.96
N LYS A 81 -6.75 21.56 14.32
CA LYS A 81 -7.20 20.60 13.29
C LYS A 81 -7.99 19.46 13.91
N GLN A 82 -8.96 18.94 13.17
CA GLN A 82 -9.63 17.71 13.52
C GLN A 82 -8.62 16.54 13.55
N ALA A 83 -8.77 15.65 14.53
CA ALA A 83 -7.94 14.46 14.62
C ALA A 83 -8.21 13.49 13.45
N ALA A 84 -9.48 13.23 13.11
CA ALA A 84 -9.84 12.41 11.96
C ALA A 84 -9.39 13.09 10.66
N MET A 85 -8.42 12.46 9.99
CA MET A 85 -7.80 12.95 8.75
C MET A 85 -8.40 12.23 7.56
N ASP A 86 -8.42 10.89 7.60
CA ASP A 86 -9.06 10.08 6.55
C ASP A 86 -10.03 9.07 7.14
N LYS A 87 -11.10 8.80 6.38
CA LYS A 87 -12.03 7.70 6.60
C LYS A 87 -12.26 7.02 5.26
N LEU A 88 -11.22 6.32 4.80
CA LEU A 88 -11.16 5.76 3.46
C LEU A 88 -11.95 4.47 3.35
N ILE A 89 -12.73 4.35 2.28
CA ILE A 89 -13.47 3.15 1.88
C ILE A 89 -12.98 2.75 0.49
N TYR A 90 -12.45 1.54 0.38
CA TYR A 90 -11.89 1.01 -0.85
C TYR A 90 -12.95 0.20 -1.59
N GLY A 91 -13.33 0.66 -2.78
CA GLY A 91 -14.33 0.04 -3.63
C GLY A 91 -13.69 -0.90 -4.65
N TYR A 92 -14.22 -2.11 -4.80
CA TYR A 92 -13.76 -3.10 -5.76
C TYR A 92 -14.89 -3.53 -6.68
N ASN A 93 -14.54 -4.11 -7.83
CA ASN A 93 -15.51 -4.62 -8.79
C ASN A 93 -16.30 -5.78 -8.20
N ARG A 94 -17.63 -5.66 -8.21
CA ARG A 94 -18.57 -6.67 -7.69
C ARG A 94 -19.67 -6.96 -8.70
N ASP A 95 -20.20 -8.17 -8.67
CA ASP A 95 -21.38 -8.53 -9.45
C ASP A 95 -22.67 -7.98 -8.81
N ALA A 96 -23.81 -8.20 -9.48
CA ALA A 96 -25.12 -7.76 -9.01
C ALA A 96 -25.56 -8.39 -7.67
N SER A 97 -24.93 -9.50 -7.27
CA SER A 97 -25.18 -10.18 -6.00
C SER A 97 -24.18 -9.76 -4.92
N GLY A 98 -23.26 -8.84 -5.23
CA GLY A 98 -22.26 -8.30 -4.31
C GLY A 98 -20.98 -9.14 -4.18
N TYR A 99 -20.81 -10.21 -4.98
CA TYR A 99 -19.60 -11.02 -4.96
C TYR A 99 -18.45 -10.31 -5.68
N LEU A 100 -17.24 -10.45 -5.13
CA LEU A 100 -16.04 -9.86 -5.69
C LEU A 100 -15.71 -10.50 -7.04
N LEU A 101 -15.59 -9.67 -8.09
CA LEU A 101 -15.26 -10.13 -9.44
C LEU A 101 -13.73 -10.29 -9.63
N ASN A 102 -12.95 -9.39 -9.04
CA ASN A 102 -11.50 -9.39 -9.10
C ASN A 102 -10.89 -8.55 -7.96
N ASN A 103 -9.57 -8.64 -7.78
CA ASN A 103 -8.83 -7.86 -6.78
C ASN A 103 -8.32 -6.52 -7.35
N GLN A 104 -9.11 -5.87 -8.22
CA GLN A 104 -8.76 -4.57 -8.79
C GLN A 104 -9.54 -3.47 -8.08
N LEU A 105 -8.82 -2.47 -7.57
CA LEU A 105 -9.40 -1.32 -6.89
C LEU A 105 -10.14 -0.46 -7.92
N ALA A 106 -11.43 -0.24 -7.73
CA ALA A 106 -12.22 0.57 -8.65
C ALA A 106 -12.19 2.07 -8.26
N GLN A 107 -12.27 2.37 -6.96
CA GLN A 107 -12.20 3.74 -6.43
C GLN A 107 -11.89 3.76 -4.94
N VAL A 108 -11.49 4.92 -4.42
CA VAL A 108 -11.43 5.21 -2.98
C VAL A 108 -12.40 6.34 -2.65
N LYS A 109 -13.26 6.14 -1.66
CA LYS A 109 -14.11 7.19 -1.09
C LYS A 109 -13.50 7.65 0.22
N ASP A 110 -13.58 8.95 0.49
CA ASP A 110 -13.23 9.52 1.78
C ASP A 110 -14.46 10.18 2.40
N ASP A 111 -14.78 9.79 3.63
CA ASP A 111 -15.95 10.26 4.40
C ASP A 111 -15.55 11.31 5.44
N ILE A 112 -14.40 11.97 5.26
CA ILE A 112 -14.01 13.18 5.97
C ILE A 112 -14.27 14.40 5.09
N SER A 113 -15.09 15.33 5.58
CA SER A 113 -15.50 16.54 4.85
C SER A 113 -14.67 17.79 5.20
N THR A 114 -13.82 17.71 6.22
CA THR A 114 -13.00 18.84 6.67
C THR A 114 -11.85 19.12 5.70
N THR A 115 -11.46 20.39 5.54
CA THR A 115 -10.34 20.79 4.67
C THR A 115 -9.01 20.98 5.41
N ASP A 116 -8.92 20.50 6.66
CA ASP A 116 -7.73 20.63 7.52
C ASP A 116 -6.47 19.96 6.93
N TYR A 117 -6.69 18.99 6.05
CA TYR A 117 -5.68 18.24 5.31
C TYR A 117 -6.06 18.34 3.83
N SER A 118 -5.17 18.93 3.02
CA SER A 118 -5.48 19.37 1.64
C SER A 118 -4.70 18.63 0.55
N THR A 119 -3.71 17.82 0.92
CA THR A 119 -2.80 17.10 -0.01
C THR A 119 -2.99 15.59 0.03
N ASP A 120 -4.10 15.13 0.59
CA ASP A 120 -4.51 13.74 0.78
C ASP A 120 -5.48 13.29 -0.32
N VAL A 121 -5.77 11.98 -0.34
CA VAL A 121 -6.68 11.36 -1.30
C VAL A 121 -8.10 11.80 -0.99
N LYS A 122 -8.72 12.57 -1.90
CA LYS A 122 -10.13 12.96 -1.78
C LYS A 122 -11.04 11.92 -2.41
N SER A 123 -12.30 11.91 -1.94
CA SER A 123 -13.33 10.99 -2.43
C SER A 123 -13.45 11.02 -3.96
N GLN A 124 -13.30 9.86 -4.59
CA GLN A 124 -13.29 9.69 -6.04
C GLN A 124 -14.70 9.37 -6.57
N SER A 125 -14.97 9.68 -7.83
CA SER A 125 -16.12 9.10 -8.54
C SER A 125 -15.98 7.59 -8.70
N ASP A 126 -17.07 6.90 -9.01
CA ASP A 126 -17.03 5.45 -9.23
C ASP A 126 -16.21 5.12 -10.49
N ASN A 127 -15.49 3.98 -10.46
CA ASN A 127 -14.60 3.54 -11.54
C ASN A 127 -13.49 4.56 -11.87
N ASN A 128 -12.86 5.12 -10.83
CA ASN A 128 -11.73 6.03 -10.96
C ASN A 128 -10.53 5.37 -11.65
N TYR A 129 -10.25 4.12 -11.29
CA TYR A 129 -9.10 3.39 -11.79
C TYR A 129 -9.48 2.45 -12.92
N GLY A 130 -8.65 2.41 -13.96
CA GLY A 130 -8.78 1.48 -15.08
C GLY A 130 -7.54 0.62 -15.24
N TYR A 131 -7.73 -0.60 -15.73
CA TYR A 131 -6.67 -1.59 -15.86
C TYR A 131 -6.60 -2.18 -17.27
N ASP A 132 -5.41 -2.57 -17.69
CA ASP A 132 -5.22 -3.39 -18.88
C ASP A 132 -5.68 -4.84 -18.65
N LYS A 133 -5.61 -5.67 -19.71
CA LYS A 133 -6.05 -7.07 -19.68
C LYS A 133 -5.22 -7.97 -18.75
N ILE A 134 -4.01 -7.55 -18.36
CA ILE A 134 -3.14 -8.31 -17.46
C ILE A 134 -3.12 -7.73 -16.05
N GLY A 135 -3.84 -6.62 -15.82
CA GLY A 135 -4.08 -6.04 -14.50
C GLY A 135 -3.18 -4.87 -14.14
N ASN A 136 -2.43 -4.27 -15.07
CA ASN A 136 -1.69 -3.05 -14.78
C ASN A 136 -2.62 -1.83 -14.80
N LEU A 137 -2.36 -0.85 -13.94
CA LEU A 137 -3.11 0.41 -13.92
C LEU A 137 -2.82 1.21 -15.19
N VAL A 138 -3.86 1.64 -15.91
CA VAL A 138 -3.74 2.46 -17.13
C VAL A 138 -4.48 3.78 -17.06
N LYS A 139 -5.29 3.99 -16.01
CA LYS A 139 -6.15 5.16 -15.91
C LYS A 139 -6.38 5.53 -14.45
N ASP A 140 -6.35 6.83 -14.18
CA ASP A 140 -6.78 7.46 -12.93
C ASP A 140 -7.55 8.74 -13.29
N VAL A 141 -8.88 8.70 -13.14
CA VAL A 141 -9.77 9.79 -13.57
C VAL A 141 -9.52 11.07 -12.77
N GLN A 142 -9.44 10.96 -11.45
CA GLN A 142 -9.27 12.12 -10.57
C GLN A 142 -7.91 12.79 -10.78
N ALA A 143 -6.86 12.02 -11.04
CA ALA A 143 -5.53 12.55 -11.37
C ALA A 143 -5.42 13.04 -12.84
N GLY A 144 -6.45 12.88 -13.66
CA GLY A 144 -6.43 13.27 -15.07
C GLY A 144 -5.56 12.37 -15.97
N ILE A 145 -5.23 11.16 -15.51
CA ILE A 145 -4.40 10.19 -16.23
C ILE A 145 -5.31 9.28 -17.05
N SER A 146 -5.22 9.37 -18.38
CA SER A 146 -6.06 8.59 -19.31
C SER A 146 -5.36 7.38 -19.92
N ASP A 147 -4.03 7.33 -19.88
CA ASP A 147 -3.22 6.22 -20.38
C ASP A 147 -1.91 6.09 -19.60
N ILE A 148 -1.50 4.85 -19.32
CA ILE A 148 -0.19 4.51 -18.77
C ILE A 148 0.35 3.34 -19.60
N THR A 149 1.48 3.56 -20.27
CA THR A 149 2.14 2.50 -21.02
C THR A 149 3.17 1.80 -20.15
N TRP A 150 2.92 0.52 -19.85
CA TRP A 150 3.87 -0.35 -19.16
C TRP A 150 4.79 -1.02 -20.17
N THR A 151 6.09 -0.82 -20.04
CA THR A 151 7.08 -1.61 -20.77
C THR A 151 7.33 -2.90 -20.01
N VAL A 152 7.17 -4.03 -20.68
CA VAL A 152 7.62 -5.31 -20.12
C VAL A 152 9.13 -5.39 -20.33
N GLU A 153 9.91 -4.84 -19.40
CA GLU A 153 11.31 -5.22 -19.27
C GLU A 153 11.37 -6.64 -18.73
N VAL A 154 11.16 -7.62 -19.61
CA VAL A 154 11.67 -8.95 -19.35
C VAL A 154 13.19 -8.81 -19.39
N CYS A 155 13.87 -8.97 -18.25
CA CYS A 155 15.32 -9.15 -18.17
C CYS A 155 15.69 -10.47 -18.88
N ARG A 156 15.47 -10.57 -20.21
CA ARG A 156 16.06 -11.60 -21.06
C ARG A 156 17.53 -11.28 -21.06
N LYS A 157 18.35 -12.18 -20.53
CA LYS A 157 19.77 -12.22 -20.90
C LYS A 157 19.82 -12.15 -22.43
N HIS A 158 20.26 -11.01 -22.95
CA HIS A 158 20.58 -10.84 -24.36
C HIS A 158 21.65 -11.88 -24.68
N LEU A 159 21.27 -12.98 -25.31
CA LEU A 159 22.21 -13.76 -26.10
C LEU A 159 22.29 -13.02 -27.45
N PRO A 160 23.43 -12.43 -27.83
CA PRO A 160 23.56 -11.78 -29.13
C PRO A 160 23.28 -12.83 -30.22
N ARG A 161 22.30 -12.51 -31.07
CA ARG A 161 21.83 -13.38 -32.14
C ARG A 161 22.81 -13.28 -33.31
N ASN A 162 23.88 -14.07 -33.29
CA ASN A 162 24.73 -14.23 -34.47
C ASN A 162 23.95 -14.95 -35.58
N SER A 163 23.97 -14.31 -36.74
CA SER A 163 23.25 -14.60 -37.96
C SER A 163 23.72 -15.90 -38.63
N LYS A 164 22.95 -17.00 -38.58
CA LYS A 164 22.85 -18.00 -39.66
C LYS A 164 21.46 -18.66 -39.69
N LYS A 165 20.84 -18.71 -40.87
CA LYS A 165 19.59 -19.46 -41.16
C LYS A 165 19.81 -20.96 -40.96
N GLY A 166 18.86 -21.65 -40.32
CA GLY A 166 18.79 -23.11 -40.21
C GLY A 166 17.56 -23.57 -39.42
N VAL A 167 16.76 -24.45 -40.01
CA VAL A 167 15.44 -24.93 -39.58
C VAL A 167 15.56 -25.96 -38.44
N LYS A 168 14.57 -26.05 -37.51
CA LYS A 168 13.87 -27.29 -37.09
C LYS A 168 12.70 -27.05 -36.13
N LYS A 169 11.63 -27.80 -36.39
CA LYS A 169 10.33 -27.87 -35.68
C LYS A 169 10.44 -28.74 -34.43
N ASN A 170 9.46 -28.57 -33.52
CA ASN A 170 9.03 -29.50 -32.44
C ASN A 170 9.89 -29.43 -31.16
N GLU A 171 9.39 -29.28 -29.93
CA GLU A 171 8.25 -29.91 -29.25
C GLU A 171 7.77 -29.07 -28.05
N LEU A 172 6.45 -29.03 -27.83
CA LEU A 172 5.86 -28.84 -26.50
C LEU A 172 6.32 -29.98 -25.60
N LYS A 173 6.84 -29.71 -24.38
CA LYS A 173 6.76 -30.55 -23.16
C LYS A 173 7.41 -29.83 -21.95
N PRO A 174 7.05 -30.20 -20.70
CA PRO A 174 6.43 -29.23 -19.80
C PRO A 174 7.20 -29.06 -18.46
N TRP A 175 6.78 -28.07 -17.66
CA TRP A 175 7.13 -27.82 -16.24
C TRP A 175 8.59 -28.03 -15.81
N LYS A 176 9.35 -26.93 -15.69
CA LYS A 176 10.36 -26.79 -14.63
C LYS A 176 10.29 -25.40 -14.00
N VAL A 177 9.73 -25.35 -12.80
CA VAL A 177 9.83 -24.21 -11.88
C VAL A 177 11.30 -24.04 -11.55
N LYS A 178 11.89 -22.89 -11.89
CA LYS A 178 13.14 -22.41 -11.31
C LYS A 178 12.86 -21.04 -10.70
N GLY A 179 13.03 -20.95 -9.38
CA GLY A 179 12.81 -19.75 -8.60
C GLY A 179 13.62 -18.57 -9.12
N TRP A 180 13.04 -17.38 -8.99
CA TRP A 180 13.63 -16.13 -9.40
C TRP A 180 14.57 -15.63 -8.30
N VAL A 181 15.89 -15.65 -8.57
CA VAL A 181 16.87 -14.82 -7.86
C VAL A 181 17.13 -13.62 -8.77
N ILE A 182 16.77 -12.42 -8.31
CA ILE A 182 16.91 -11.17 -9.05
C ILE A 182 18.33 -10.62 -8.79
N PRO A 183 19.19 -10.45 -9.80
CA PRO A 183 20.46 -9.74 -9.66
C PRO A 183 20.24 -8.22 -9.58
N ALA A 184 21.14 -7.53 -8.87
CA ALA A 184 21.08 -6.09 -8.56
C ALA A 184 21.10 -5.13 -9.77
N SER A 185 21.20 -5.63 -11.01
CA SER A 185 21.17 -4.81 -12.22
C SER A 185 19.79 -4.71 -12.90
N CYS A 186 18.74 -5.34 -12.35
CA CYS A 186 17.36 -5.21 -12.85
C CYS A 186 16.44 -4.54 -11.80
N SER A 187 16.95 -3.64 -10.93
CA SER A 187 16.07 -2.81 -10.09
C SER A 187 15.52 -1.66 -10.92
N SER A 188 14.22 -1.70 -11.20
CA SER A 188 13.50 -0.50 -11.62
C SER A 188 13.62 0.53 -10.49
N GLU A 189 14.45 1.56 -10.66
CA GLU A 189 14.34 2.78 -9.86
C GLU A 189 13.02 3.45 -10.23
N PHE A 190 11.92 2.98 -9.63
CA PHE A 190 10.76 3.81 -9.46
C PHE A 190 11.05 4.74 -8.29
N VAL A 191 11.54 5.94 -8.60
CA VAL A 191 11.39 7.08 -7.70
C VAL A 191 10.02 7.68 -8.03
N ALA A 192 9.00 7.33 -7.25
CA ALA A 192 7.89 8.26 -7.11
C ALA A 192 8.52 9.58 -6.63
N ASN A 193 8.22 10.68 -7.32
CA ASN A 193 8.42 11.98 -6.69
C ASN A 193 7.60 11.96 -5.40
N MET A 194 8.27 11.83 -4.25
CA MET A 194 7.71 12.38 -3.02
C MET A 194 7.69 13.89 -3.28
N GLU A 195 6.49 14.46 -3.36
CA GLU A 195 6.34 15.91 -3.46
C GLU A 195 7.03 16.59 -2.27
N ASN A 196 7.57 17.79 -2.51
CA ASN A 196 8.24 18.64 -1.53
C ASN A 196 7.29 19.16 -0.45
#